data_AF-A0A8B8AP20-F1
#
_entry.id   AF-A0A8B8AP20-F1
#
_cell.length_a   1.000
_cell.length_b   1.000
_cell.length_c   1.000
_cell.angle_alpha   90.00
_cell.angle_beta   90.00
_cell.angle_gamma   90.00
#
_symmetry.space_group_name_H-M   'P 1'
#
loop_
_entity.id
_entity.type
_entity.pdbx_description
1 polymer ?
#
loop_
_entity_poly.entity_id
_entity_poly.type
_entity_poly.pdbx_seq_one_letter_code
_entity_poly.pdbx_strand_id
1 'polypeptide(L)'
;MTDYMSATPPCWYSYNVWLDNSFNGCSGGQIFVKRTNYTSAPFLAVQFCNSTRYKLFLGSSLGGKFMNIGDGSGRGEDHCELVGGSELTASTGFTSSFQSVNGYYRDHFGQQFIITYSSAFPHYYECEVSIPGTDIVV
;
A
#
# COMPACT_ATOMS: atom_id res chain seq x y z
N MET A 1 -21.76 -22.70 15.21
CA MET A 1 -20.76 -22.36 16.24
C MET A 1 -19.80 -21.38 15.59
N THR A 2 -19.77 -20.16 16.10
CA THR A 2 -19.11 -18.98 15.54
C THR A 2 -17.60 -19.11 15.59
N ASP A 3 -16.96 -19.25 14.43
CA ASP A 3 -15.55 -18.88 14.24
C ASP A 3 -15.52 -17.53 13.54
N TYR A 4 -15.90 -16.49 14.29
CA TYR A 4 -15.63 -15.11 13.91
C TYR A 4 -14.15 -14.91 14.21
N MET A 5 -13.34 -15.29 13.21
CA MET A 5 -11.91 -15.11 13.13
C MET A 5 -11.43 -14.02 14.07
N SER A 6 -10.53 -14.41 14.97
CA SER A 6 -9.65 -13.57 15.76
C SER A 6 -8.81 -12.64 14.86
N ALA A 7 -9.44 -11.70 14.18
CA ALA A 7 -8.80 -10.64 13.45
C ALA A 7 -8.73 -9.43 14.38
N THR A 8 -7.80 -9.45 15.33
CA THR A 8 -7.28 -8.19 15.83
C THR A 8 -6.93 -7.34 14.62
N PRO A 9 -7.55 -6.16 14.43
CA PRO A 9 -7.22 -5.29 13.32
C PRO A 9 -5.71 -5.10 13.30
N PRO A 10 -5.05 -5.17 12.13
CA PRO A 10 -3.61 -5.07 12.09
C PRO A 10 -3.18 -3.77 12.77
N CYS A 11 -2.33 -3.90 13.79
CA CYS A 11 -1.91 -2.76 14.59
C CYS A 11 -1.03 -1.84 13.73
N TRP A 12 -1.62 -0.73 13.29
CA TRP A 12 -0.88 0.35 12.67
C TRP A 12 -0.10 1.11 13.73
N TYR A 13 1.10 1.53 13.37
CA TYR A 13 1.92 2.40 14.21
C TYR A 13 2.60 3.45 13.35
N SER A 14 2.75 4.65 13.91
CA SER A 14 3.47 5.71 13.22
C SER A 14 4.96 5.41 13.22
N TYR A 15 5.57 5.38 12.04
CA TYR A 15 7.00 5.07 11.89
C TYR A 15 7.53 5.70 10.61
N ASN A 16 8.59 6.49 10.74
CA ASN A 16 9.25 7.09 9.60
C ASN A 16 10.12 6.05 8.91
N VAL A 17 9.79 5.74 7.65
CA VAL A 17 10.54 4.82 6.80
C VAL A 17 11.04 5.51 5.55
N TRP A 18 12.03 4.92 4.89
CA TRP A 18 12.50 5.44 3.62
C TRP A 18 11.58 4.99 2.48
N LEU A 19 10.85 5.94 1.88
CA LEU A 19 9.89 5.68 0.80
C LEU A 19 10.51 5.91 -0.58
N ASP A 20 10.15 5.07 -1.55
CA ASP A 20 10.48 5.28 -2.95
C ASP A 20 9.63 6.39 -3.60
N ASN A 21 10.22 7.57 -3.79
CA ASN A 21 9.50 8.73 -4.30
C ASN A 21 9.36 8.80 -5.83
N SER A 22 9.74 7.75 -6.57
CA SER A 22 9.71 7.75 -8.05
C SER A 22 8.30 7.80 -8.65
N PHE A 23 7.29 7.25 -7.98
CA PHE A 23 5.88 7.24 -8.40
C PHE A 23 4.97 7.59 -7.23
N ASN A 24 5.26 8.73 -6.58
CA ASN A 24 4.54 9.16 -5.39
C ASN A 24 3.76 10.45 -5.66
N GLY A 25 2.43 10.35 -5.63
CA GLY A 25 1.53 11.49 -5.77
C GLY A 25 1.27 12.24 -4.46
N CYS A 26 1.78 11.75 -3.33
CA CYS A 26 1.66 12.40 -2.03
C CYS A 26 2.88 13.27 -1.74
N SER A 27 2.67 14.56 -1.47
CA SER A 27 3.73 15.51 -1.12
C SER A 27 3.90 15.61 0.40
N GLY A 28 4.48 14.57 1.00
CA GLY A 28 4.59 14.46 2.46
C GLY A 28 3.26 14.04 3.11
N GLY A 29 3.31 13.75 4.41
CA GLY A 29 2.17 13.25 5.19
C GLY A 29 2.60 12.27 6.27
N GLN A 30 1.69 11.99 7.21
CA GLN A 30 1.96 11.01 8.25
C GLN A 30 2.12 9.62 7.63
N ILE A 31 3.13 8.88 8.11
CA ILE A 31 3.39 7.52 7.67
C ILE A 31 2.99 6.56 8.79
N PHE A 32 2.21 5.56 8.40
CA PHE A 32 1.88 4.42 9.25
C PHE A 32 2.39 3.14 8.63
N VAL A 33 2.85 2.24 9.47
CA VAL A 33 3.36 0.93 9.07
C VAL A 33 2.58 -0.15 9.80
N LYS A 34 2.34 -1.27 9.11
CA LYS A 34 1.87 -2.51 9.74
C LYS A 34 2.62 -3.72 9.17
N ARG A 35 2.53 -4.84 9.89
CA ARG A 35 2.93 -6.14 9.34
C ARG A 35 1.88 -6.64 8.36
N THR A 36 2.34 -7.40 7.38
CA THR A 36 1.50 -8.16 6.45
C THR A 36 1.71 -9.65 6.66
N ASN A 37 0.92 -10.47 5.97
CA ASN A 37 1.11 -11.92 5.88
C ASN A 37 1.83 -12.34 4.58
N TYR A 38 2.39 -11.39 3.82
CA TYR A 38 3.12 -11.66 2.58
C TYR A 38 4.58 -11.91 2.88
N THR A 39 5.08 -13.10 2.51
CA THR A 39 6.44 -13.56 2.83
C THR A 39 7.53 -12.67 2.22
N SER A 40 7.32 -12.20 0.98
CA SER A 40 8.25 -11.31 0.26
C SER A 40 8.13 -9.84 0.68
N ALA A 41 7.02 -9.47 1.32
CA ALA A 41 6.64 -8.09 1.62
C ALA A 41 6.07 -7.97 3.05
N PRO A 42 6.85 -8.33 4.08
CA PRO A 42 6.38 -8.44 5.47
C PRO A 42 5.89 -7.11 6.08
N PHE A 43 6.20 -5.97 5.48
CA PHE A 43 5.78 -4.65 5.94
C PHE A 43 5.04 -3.89 4.85
N LEU A 44 3.96 -3.23 5.25
CA LEU A 44 3.22 -2.27 4.44
C LEU A 44 3.34 -0.89 5.09
N ALA A 45 3.73 0.11 4.31
CA ALA A 45 3.68 1.50 4.69
C ALA A 45 2.56 2.23 3.92
N VAL A 46 1.86 3.11 4.62
CA VAL A 46 0.86 4.03 4.08
C VAL A 46 1.36 5.44 4.33
N GLN A 47 1.45 6.25 3.27
CA GLN A 47 1.69 7.68 3.37
C GLN A 47 0.42 8.43 2.97
N PHE A 48 -0.14 9.23 3.87
CA PHE A 48 -1.31 10.03 3.56
C PHE A 48 -0.99 11.19 2.61
N CYS A 49 -1.81 11.37 1.58
CA CYS A 49 -1.88 12.61 0.78
C CYS A 49 -2.85 13.60 1.44
N ASN A 50 -4.01 13.09 1.90
CA ASN A 50 -5.08 13.81 2.59
C ASN A 50 -5.99 12.80 3.32
N SER A 51 -7.21 13.17 3.71
CA SER A 51 -8.11 12.31 4.49
C SER A 51 -8.64 11.07 3.76
N THR A 52 -8.74 11.08 2.43
CA THR A 52 -9.29 9.96 1.63
C THR A 52 -8.25 9.28 0.76
N ARG A 53 -7.13 9.97 0.51
CA ARG A 53 -6.11 9.56 -0.44
C ARG A 53 -4.79 9.27 0.26
N TYR A 54 -4.17 8.16 -0.09
CA TYR A 54 -2.86 7.77 0.41
C TYR A 54 -2.09 6.96 -0.62
N LYS A 55 -0.80 6.79 -0.40
CA LYS A 55 0.09 5.95 -1.19
C LYS A 55 0.51 4.72 -0.39
N LEU A 56 0.47 3.57 -1.04
CA LEU A 56 0.89 2.28 -0.48
C LEU A 56 2.30 1.91 -0.95
N PHE A 57 3.09 1.36 -0.03
CA PHE A 57 4.43 0.83 -0.31
C PHE A 57 4.67 -0.46 0.47
N LEU A 58 5.44 -1.36 -0.12
CA LEU A 58 5.84 -2.61 0.53
C LEU A 58 7.34 -2.60 0.85
N GLY A 59 7.72 -3.29 1.93
CA GLY A 59 9.11 -3.35 2.37
C GLY A 59 9.47 -4.72 2.95
N SER A 60 10.72 -5.12 2.76
CA SER A 60 11.29 -6.36 3.31
C SER A 60 11.76 -6.20 4.76
N SER A 61 12.07 -4.97 5.18
CA SER A 61 12.49 -4.63 6.55
C SER A 61 12.18 -3.18 6.89
N LEU A 62 12.04 -2.87 8.18
CA LEU A 62 11.76 -1.51 8.66
C LEU A 62 12.89 -0.51 8.40
N GLY A 63 14.14 -0.98 8.34
CA GLY A 63 15.31 -0.13 8.03
C GLY A 63 15.61 -0.02 6.53
N GLY A 64 14.87 -0.74 5.68
CA GLY A 64 15.07 -0.76 4.23
C GLY A 64 14.23 0.29 3.49
N LYS A 65 14.41 0.32 2.17
CA LYS A 65 13.54 1.09 1.26
C LYS A 65 12.19 0.40 1.13
N PHE A 66 11.12 1.16 1.30
CA PHE A 66 9.77 0.76 0.95
C PHE A 66 9.51 1.13 -0.52
N MET A 67 9.25 0.12 -1.34
CA MET A 67 9.16 0.23 -2.80
C MET A 67 7.71 0.36 -3.26
N ASN A 68 7.54 0.93 -4.45
CA ASN A 68 6.23 1.04 -5.12
C ASN A 68 5.62 -0.34 -5.39
N ILE A 69 4.30 -0.40 -5.48
CA ILE A 69 3.54 -1.61 -5.80
C ILE A 69 2.94 -1.45 -7.19
N GLY A 70 3.42 -2.23 -8.14
CA GLY A 70 2.91 -2.30 -9.51
C GLY A 70 1.84 -3.37 -9.63
N ASP A 71 1.00 -3.21 -10.63
CA ASP A 71 -0.12 -4.11 -10.91
C ASP A 71 -0.03 -4.60 -12.36
N GLY A 72 -0.37 -5.87 -12.55
CA GLY A 72 -0.40 -6.52 -13.86
C GLY A 72 -1.77 -6.59 -14.51
N SER A 73 -2.84 -6.53 -13.74
CA SER A 73 -4.21 -6.61 -14.26
C SER A 73 -5.09 -5.52 -13.68
N GLY A 74 -4.92 -4.31 -14.19
CA GLY A 74 -5.68 -3.15 -13.76
C GLY A 74 -4.80 -1.94 -13.59
N ARG A 75 -5.11 -1.13 -12.58
CA ARG A 75 -4.37 0.06 -12.17
C ARG A 75 -4.12 0.04 -10.66
N GLY A 76 -4.05 -1.15 -10.06
CA GLY A 76 -3.78 -1.38 -8.64
C GLY A 76 -4.99 -1.19 -7.72
N GLU A 77 -6.21 -1.22 -8.24
CA GLU A 77 -7.44 -1.19 -7.45
C GLU A 77 -7.50 -2.36 -6.44
N ASP A 78 -7.01 -3.53 -6.85
CA ASP A 78 -6.90 -4.73 -6.02
C ASP A 78 -5.98 -4.54 -4.80
N HIS A 79 -4.99 -3.65 -4.89
CA HIS A 79 -4.07 -3.32 -3.79
C HIS A 79 -4.79 -2.75 -2.57
N CYS A 80 -6.01 -2.25 -2.73
CA CYS A 80 -6.83 -1.77 -1.62
C CYS A 80 -7.12 -2.83 -0.55
N GLU A 81 -6.99 -4.12 -0.87
CA GLU A 81 -7.07 -5.19 0.12
C GLU A 81 -6.00 -5.06 1.21
N LEU A 82 -4.85 -4.47 0.87
CA LEU A 82 -3.71 -4.32 1.79
C LEU A 82 -4.08 -3.48 3.01
N VAL A 83 -5.09 -2.62 2.87
CA VAL A 83 -5.63 -1.76 3.93
C VAL A 83 -7.03 -2.18 4.37
N GLY A 84 -7.57 -3.27 3.83
CA GLY A 84 -8.91 -3.79 4.14
C GLY A 84 -10.03 -3.18 3.30
N GLY A 85 -9.70 -2.46 2.22
CA GLY A 85 -10.67 -1.94 1.25
C GLY A 85 -11.05 -2.95 0.18
N SER A 86 -11.96 -2.54 -0.71
CA SER A 86 -12.49 -3.36 -1.82
C SER A 86 -12.03 -2.82 -3.16
N GLU A 87 -11.67 -3.73 -4.08
CA GLU A 87 -11.35 -3.40 -5.48
C GLU A 87 -12.52 -2.70 -6.20
N LEU A 88 -13.76 -3.10 -5.91
CA LEU A 88 -14.96 -2.61 -6.59
C LEU A 88 -15.24 -1.12 -6.35
N THR A 89 -14.77 -0.59 -5.22
CA THR A 89 -14.98 0.81 -4.81
C THR A 89 -13.68 1.62 -4.87
N ALA A 90 -12.58 0.98 -5.28
CA ALA A 90 -11.28 1.62 -5.32
C ALA A 90 -11.16 2.59 -6.50
N SER A 91 -10.43 3.68 -6.25
CA SER A 91 -9.98 4.63 -7.27
C SER A 91 -8.48 4.83 -7.13
N THR A 92 -7.75 4.80 -8.24
CA THR A 92 -6.29 5.00 -8.23
C THR A 92 -5.86 6.07 -9.23
N GLY A 93 -4.84 6.83 -8.85
CA GLY A 93 -4.14 7.72 -9.77
C GLY A 93 -3.02 6.97 -10.45
N PHE A 94 -3.19 6.57 -11.71
CA PHE A 94 -2.21 5.72 -12.40
C PHE A 94 -1.47 6.47 -13.49
N THR A 95 -0.14 6.35 -13.55
CA THR A 95 0.63 6.75 -14.73
C THR A 95 1.72 5.74 -15.05
N SER A 96 2.07 5.69 -16.33
CA SER A 96 3.29 5.03 -16.81
C SER A 96 4.41 6.05 -17.01
N SER A 97 5.65 5.59 -16.91
CA SER A 97 6.88 6.31 -17.20
C SER A 97 7.63 5.58 -18.32
N PHE A 98 8.57 6.28 -18.95
CA PHE A 98 9.53 5.65 -19.88
C PHE A 98 10.65 4.89 -19.15
N GLN A 99 10.90 5.23 -17.87
CA GLN A 99 11.91 4.57 -17.06
C GLN A 99 11.26 3.53 -16.16
N SER A 100 11.77 2.29 -16.24
CA SER A 100 11.38 1.23 -15.32
C SER A 100 12.18 1.33 -14.03
N VAL A 101 11.50 1.20 -12.90
CA VAL A 101 12.13 1.12 -11.57
C VAL A 101 11.74 -0.20 -10.92
N ASN A 102 12.55 -0.62 -9.95
CA ASN A 102 12.27 -1.83 -9.21
C ASN A 102 11.13 -1.59 -8.21
N GLY A 103 10.20 -2.54 -8.11
CA GLY A 103 9.04 -2.46 -7.24
C GLY A 103 8.49 -3.83 -6.89
N TYR A 104 7.58 -3.86 -5.91
CA TYR A 104 6.75 -5.03 -5.67
C TYR A 104 5.68 -5.12 -6.74
N TYR A 105 5.29 -6.33 -7.10
CA TYR A 105 4.37 -6.55 -8.21
C TYR A 105 3.53 -7.80 -7.97
N ARG A 106 2.28 -7.75 -8.41
CA ARG A 106 1.38 -8.89 -8.57
C ARG A 106 0.36 -8.58 -9.67
N ASP A 107 -0.37 -9.60 -10.10
CA ASP A 107 -1.41 -9.44 -11.12
C ASP A 107 -2.82 -9.33 -10.52
N HIS A 108 -3.10 -10.07 -9.44
CA HIS A 108 -4.45 -10.19 -8.89
C HIS A 108 -4.49 -10.17 -7.38
N PHE A 109 -5.68 -9.86 -6.85
CA PHE A 109 -6.04 -9.95 -5.44
C PHE A 109 -5.56 -11.27 -4.79
N GLY A 110 -5.01 -11.17 -3.58
CA GLY A 110 -4.58 -12.29 -2.76
C GLY A 110 -3.27 -12.97 -3.19
N GLN A 111 -2.67 -12.57 -4.32
CA GLN A 111 -1.39 -13.13 -4.76
C GLN A 111 -0.22 -12.63 -3.91
N GLN A 112 0.82 -13.46 -3.80
CA GLN A 112 2.11 -13.02 -3.25
C GLN A 112 2.76 -12.01 -4.19
N PHE A 113 3.52 -11.08 -3.61
CA PHE A 113 4.26 -10.11 -4.40
C PHE A 113 5.61 -10.68 -4.85
N ILE A 114 6.00 -10.37 -6.08
CA ILE A 114 7.37 -10.53 -6.58
C ILE A 114 8.04 -9.16 -6.66
N ILE A 115 9.37 -9.14 -6.75
CA ILE A 115 10.14 -7.92 -6.99
C ILE A 115 10.57 -7.92 -8.45
N THR A 116 10.19 -6.89 -9.21
CA THR A 116 10.52 -6.77 -10.63
C THR A 116 10.60 -5.31 -11.07
N TYR A 117 11.16 -5.09 -12.26
CA TYR A 117 11.13 -3.78 -12.91
C TYR A 117 9.77 -3.55 -13.56
N SER A 118 9.13 -2.44 -13.22
CA SER A 118 7.94 -1.95 -13.90
C SER A 118 8.12 -0.46 -14.20
N SER A 119 7.42 0.04 -15.21
CA SER A 119 7.33 1.47 -15.48
C SER A 119 5.95 2.05 -15.19
N ALA A 120 5.05 1.25 -14.61
CA ALA A 120 3.67 1.61 -14.37
C ALA A 120 3.30 1.30 -12.92
N PHE A 121 2.94 2.36 -12.18
CA PHE A 121 2.61 2.29 -10.76
C PHE A 121 1.48 3.26 -10.42
N PRO A 122 0.60 2.92 -9.46
CA PRO A 122 -0.38 3.87 -8.94
C PRO A 122 0.30 4.91 -8.04
N HIS A 123 0.12 6.20 -8.27
CA HIS A 123 0.65 7.32 -7.48
C HIS A 123 -0.11 7.60 -6.19
N TYR A 124 -1.38 7.18 -6.14
CA TYR A 124 -2.22 7.24 -4.97
C TYR A 124 -3.38 6.24 -5.09
N TYR A 125 -4.01 5.97 -3.97
CA TYR A 125 -5.15 5.09 -3.79
C TYR A 125 -6.23 5.81 -2.96
N GLU A 126 -7.47 5.58 -3.32
CA GLU A 126 -8.69 5.92 -2.58
C GLU A 126 -9.47 4.61 -2.43
N CYS A 127 -9.36 3.95 -1.27
CA CYS A 127 -9.95 2.60 -1.08
C CYS A 127 -11.21 2.59 -0.21
N GLU A 128 -11.77 3.77 0.09
CA GLU A 128 -12.95 3.91 0.95
C GLU A 128 -12.80 3.30 2.35
N VAL A 129 -11.57 3.31 2.89
CA VAL A 129 -11.28 2.87 4.26
C VAL A 129 -10.38 3.86 4.98
N SER A 130 -10.69 4.11 6.25
CA SER A 130 -9.82 4.85 7.17
C SER A 130 -8.79 3.91 7.77
N ILE A 131 -7.55 4.37 7.92
CA ILE A 131 -6.49 3.59 8.57
C ILE A 131 -6.69 3.66 10.09
N PRO A 132 -7.02 2.54 10.78
CA PRO A 132 -7.31 2.57 12.21
C PRO A 132 -6.16 3.17 13.03
N GLY A 133 -6.50 4.07 13.96
CA GLY A 133 -5.53 4.79 14.79
C GLY A 133 -5.17 6.20 14.31
N THR A 134 -5.74 6.66 13.18
CA THR A 134 -5.70 8.08 12.77
C THR A 134 -6.78 8.94 13.42
N ASP A 135 -7.81 8.33 14.00
CA ASP A 135 -8.92 9.01 14.69
C ASP A 135 -8.55 9.47 16.11
N ILE A 136 -7.34 10.00 16.31
CA ILE A 136 -7.11 10.87 17.47
C ILE A 136 -7.62 12.25 17.08
N VAL A 137 -8.93 12.43 17.18
CA VAL A 137 -9.52 13.75 17.35
C VAL A 137 -9.09 14.19 18.75
N VAL A 138 -8.14 15.12 18.82
CA VAL A 138 -7.81 15.85 20.06
C VAL A 138 -8.98 16.72 20.45
#